data_AF-A0A7X7M624-F1
#
_entry.id   AF-A0A7X7M624-F1
#
_cell.length_a   1.000
_cell.length_b   1.000
_cell.length_c   1.000
_cell.angle_alpha   90.00
_cell.angle_beta   90.00
_cell.angle_gamma   90.00
#
_symmetry.space_group_name_H-M   'P 1'
#
loop_
_entity.id
_entity.type
_entity.pdbx_description
1 polymer ?
#
loop_
_entity_poly.entity_id
_entity_poly.type
_entity_poly.pdbx_seq_one_letter_code
_entity_poly.pdbx_strand_id
1 'polypeptide(L)' 'MDNKLSCKTRVTLRAAGSHEGHGFGRGIEMLLVGVDQHGSLNRAAKELGMAYSKAWNILRLAEQEFDLQLIHREGAHG' A
#
# COMPACT_ATOMS: atom_id res chain seq x y z
N MET A 1 2.71 19.91 -35.64
CA MET A 1 3.44 18.72 -35.17
C MET A 1 3.52 18.83 -33.66
N ASP A 2 2.53 18.29 -32.96
CA ASP A 2 2.45 18.33 -31.50
C ASP A 2 3.39 17.30 -30.89
N ASN A 3 4.64 17.69 -30.64
CA ASN A 3 5.56 16.90 -29.83
C ASN A 3 5.15 16.99 -28.35
N LYS A 4 4.11 16.24 -27.98
CA LYS A 4 3.75 16.02 -26.57
C LYS A 4 4.71 15.00 -25.97
N LEU A 5 5.76 15.50 -25.32
CA LEU A 5 6.58 14.68 -24.42
C LEU A 5 5.75 14.38 -23.16
N SER A 6 5.52 13.09 -22.88
CA SER A 6 4.96 12.65 -21.59
C SER A 6 5.95 11.77 -20.85
N CYS A 7 6.33 12.16 -19.64
CA CYS A 7 7.14 11.36 -18.73
C CYS A 7 6.30 10.99 -17.51
N LYS A 8 6.36 9.72 -17.10
CA LYS A 8 5.72 9.22 -15.88
C LYS A 8 6.77 8.55 -15.00
N THR A 9 7.06 9.16 -13.86
CA THR A 9 7.95 8.60 -12.86
C THR A 9 7.13 8.02 -11.71
N ARG A 10 7.50 6.82 -11.24
CA ARG A 10 6.98 6.25 -10.00
C ARG A 10 8.07 6.32 -8.95
N VAL A 11 7.78 6.98 -7.84
CA VAL A 11 8.66 7.03 -6.67
C VAL A 11 8.14 6.03 -5.64
N THR A 12 9.06 5.30 -5.02
CA THR A 12 8.79 4.40 -3.90
C THR A 12 9.73 4.81 -2.77
N LEU A 13 9.20 5.05 -1.57
CA LEU A 13 10.02 5.31 -0.39
C LEU A 13 10.46 3.98 0.21
N ARG A 14 11.65 3.96 0.83
CA ARG A 14 12.22 2.79 1.50
C ARG A 14 12.99 3.20 2.74
N ALA A 15 13.19 2.27 3.66
CA ALA A 15 14.13 2.47 4.75
C ALA A 15 15.57 2.59 4.24
N ALA A 16 16.38 3.40 4.93
CA ALA A 16 17.79 3.58 4.58
C ALA A 16 18.55 2.25 4.66
N GLY A 17 19.39 1.97 3.65
CA GLY A 17 20.15 0.71 3.57
C GLY A 17 19.36 -0.48 3.02
N SER A 18 18.07 -0.33 2.72
CA SER A 18 17.27 -1.37 2.06
C SER A 18 17.19 -1.11 0.55
N HIS A 19 17.80 -2.00 -0.23
CA HIS A 19 17.75 -1.96 -1.70
C HIS A 19 16.74 -2.95 -2.31
N GLU A 20 16.17 -3.84 -1.48
CA GLU A 20 15.22 -4.89 -1.90
C GLU A 20 13.94 -4.83 -1.04
N GLY A 21 12.79 -5.23 -1.59
CA GLY A 21 11.52 -5.28 -0.86
C GLY A 21 10.40 -4.40 -1.42
N HIS A 22 9.30 -4.26 -0.67
CA HIS A 22 8.04 -3.71 -1.17
C HIS A 22 7.88 -2.20 -1.00
N GLY A 23 8.52 -1.55 -0.01
CA GLY A 23 8.55 -0.10 0.16
C GLY A 23 7.18 0.57 0.25
N PHE A 24 7.19 1.89 0.39
CA PHE A 24 5.98 2.71 0.27
C PHE A 24 5.82 3.18 -1.18
N GLY A 25 5.02 2.46 -1.95
CA GLY A 25 4.66 2.80 -3.32
C GLY A 25 3.17 2.64 -3.60
N ARG A 26 2.79 2.73 -4.87
CA ARG A 26 1.38 2.71 -5.31
C ARG A 26 0.53 1.54 -4.75
N GLY A 27 1.14 0.38 -4.50
CA GLY A 27 0.41 -0.78 -3.97
C GLY A 27 -0.14 -0.53 -2.57
N ILE A 28 0.71 -0.08 -1.64
CA ILE A 28 0.29 0.22 -0.28
C ILE A 28 -0.54 1.52 -0.22
N GLU A 29 -0.20 2.53 -1.02
CA GLU A 29 -0.97 3.78 -1.12
C GLU A 29 -2.43 3.51 -1.50
N MET A 30 -2.70 2.73 -2.55
CA MET A 30 -4.08 2.40 -2.92
C MET A 30 -4.81 1.58 -1.86
N LEU A 31 -4.10 0.69 -1.14
CA LEU A 31 -4.72 -0.06 -0.04
C LEU A 31 -5.11 0.87 1.11
N LEU A 32 -4.24 1.79 1.51
CA LEU A 32 -4.50 2.74 2.59
C LEU A 32 -5.64 3.70 2.24
N VAL A 33 -5.67 4.21 1.01
CA VAL A 33 -6.78 5.05 0.51
C VAL A 33 -8.09 4.25 0.54
N GLY A 34 -8.09 2.99 0.13
CA GLY A 34 -9.28 2.14 0.23
C GLY A 34 -9.69 1.86 1.68
N VAL A 35 -8.74 1.67 2.60
CA VAL A 35 -9.05 1.50 4.03
C VAL A 35 -9.67 2.77 4.60
N ASP A 36 -9.13 3.95 4.28
CA ASP A 36 -9.66 5.24 4.72
C ASP A 36 -11.10 5.45 4.21
N GLN A 37 -11.38 5.10 2.95
CA GLN A 37 -12.71 5.21 2.36
C GLN A 37 -13.73 4.21 2.92
N HIS A 38 -13.31 2.98 3.21
CA HIS A 38 -14.23 1.87 3.50
C HIS A 38 -14.20 1.35 4.94
N GLY A 39 -13.22 1.79 5.73
CA GLY A 39 -12.94 1.24 7.06
C GLY A 39 -12.47 -0.22 7.06
N SER A 40 -12.12 -0.79 5.90
CA SER A 40 -11.84 -2.24 5.78
C SER A 40 -10.78 -2.56 4.75
N LEU A 41 -9.68 -3.19 5.21
CA LEU A 41 -8.64 -3.72 4.33
C LEU A 41 -9.18 -4.80 3.39
N ASN A 42 -10.13 -5.62 3.84
CA ASN A 42 -10.74 -6.64 3.00
C ASN A 42 -11.57 -6.03 1.87
N ARG A 43 -12.34 -4.97 2.17
CA ARG A 43 -13.10 -4.26 1.14
C ARG A 43 -12.16 -3.56 0.14
N ALA A 44 -11.13 -2.88 0.62
CA ALA A 44 -10.09 -2.27 -0.23
C ALA A 44 -9.41 -3.31 -1.13
N ALA A 45 -9.06 -4.49 -0.60
CA ALA A 45 -8.44 -5.56 -1.38
C ALA A 45 -9.37 -6.05 -2.50
N LYS A 46 -10.66 -6.26 -2.21
CA LYS A 46 -11.66 -6.69 -3.20
C LYS A 46 -11.83 -5.68 -4.33
N GLU A 47 -11.91 -4.39 -4.03
CA GLU A 47 -12.02 -3.33 -5.05
C GLU A 47 -10.79 -3.27 -5.95
N LEU A 48 -9.60 -3.56 -5.41
CA LEU A 48 -8.36 -3.65 -6.17
C LEU A 48 -8.20 -4.99 -6.92
N GLY A 49 -9.19 -5.88 -6.89
CA GLY A 49 -9.09 -7.22 -7.50
C GLY A 49 -7.99 -8.08 -6.86
N MET A 50 -7.67 -7.82 -5.59
CA MET A 50 -6.57 -8.44 -4.86
C MET A 50 -7.10 -9.41 -3.81
N ALA A 51 -6.42 -10.55 -3.66
CA ALA A 51 -6.67 -11.43 -2.52
C ALA A 51 -6.37 -10.71 -1.20
N TYR A 52 -7.22 -10.91 -0.19
CA TYR A 52 -7.06 -10.31 1.14
C TYR A 52 -5.68 -10.61 1.76
N SER A 53 -5.21 -11.86 1.68
CA SER A 53 -3.90 -12.27 2.21
C SER A 53 -2.74 -11.50 1.59
N LYS A 54 -2.84 -11.17 0.30
CA LYS A 54 -1.85 -10.34 -0.39
C LYS A 54 -1.89 -8.89 0.10
N ALA A 55 -3.08 -8.32 0.27
CA ALA A 55 -3.23 -6.98 0.84
C ALA A 55 -2.66 -6.88 2.26
N TRP A 56 -2.96 -7.88 3.09
CA TRP A 56 -2.41 -8.00 4.44
C TRP A 56 -0.89 -8.09 4.44
N ASN A 57 -0.31 -8.93 3.58
CA ASN A 57 1.15 -9.06 3.48
C ASN A 57 1.82 -7.77 3.03
N ILE A 58 1.25 -7.04 2.06
CA ILE A 58 1.78 -5.74 1.61
C ILE A 58 1.79 -4.73 2.75
N LEU A 59 0.67 -4.62 3.47
CA LEU A 59 0.55 -3.75 4.65
C LEU A 59 1.59 -4.13 5.71
N ARG A 60 1.65 -5.39 6.12
CA ARG A 60 2.57 -5.87 7.15
C ARG A 60 4.02 -5.61 6.78
N LEU A 61 4.42 -5.87 5.53
CA LEU A 61 5.79 -5.65 5.08
C LEU A 61 6.14 -4.18 5.05
N ALA A 62 5.22 -3.31 4.63
CA ALA A 62 5.42 -1.87 4.70
C ALA A 62 5.57 -1.39 6.15
N GLU A 63 4.69 -1.80 7.06
CA GLU A 63 4.79 -1.45 8.48
C GLU A 63 6.11 -1.90 9.11
N GLN A 64 6.59 -3.11 8.76
CA GLN A 64 7.89 -3.63 9.21
C GLN A 64 9.07 -2.85 8.63
N GLU A 65 9.01 -2.45 7.36
CA GLU A 65 10.08 -1.69 6.71
C GLU A 65 10.24 -0.30 7.32
N PHE A 66 9.15 0.37 7.68
CA PHE A 66 9.18 1.71 8.26
C PHE A 66 9.17 1.75 9.78
N ASP A 67 9.09 0.59 10.46
CA ASP A 67 8.88 0.47 11.91
C ASP A 67 7.73 1.37 12.40
N LEU A 68 6.63 1.37 11.63
CA LEU A 68 5.50 2.28 11.82
C LEU A 68 4.20 1.54 11.53
N GLN A 69 3.23 1.65 12.44
CA GLN A 69 1.88 1.17 12.19
C GLN A 69 1.14 2.13 11.23
N LEU A 70 0.65 1.61 10.10
CA LEU A 70 0.01 2.41 9.05
C LEU A 70 -1.51 2.47 9.21
N ILE A 71 -2.13 1.47 9.85
CA ILE A 71 -3.57 1.49 10.14
C ILE A 71 -3.84 1.08 11.58
N HIS A 72 -4.81 1.75 12.22
CA HIS A 72 -5.35 1.28 13.49
C HIS A 72 -6.31 0.12 13.24
N ARG A 73 -6.10 -0.99 13.95
CA ARG A 73 -6.90 -2.20 13.81
C ARG A 73 -7.84 -2.28 14.99
N GLU A 74 -9.09 -1.89 14.78
CA GLU A 74 -10.16 -2.32 15.66
C GLU A 74 -10.46 -3.77 15.27
N GLY A 75 -10.03 -4.72 16.10
CA GLY A 75 -10.24 -6.13 15.82
C GLY A 75 -11.74 -6.42 15.62
N ALA A 76 -12.05 -7.50 14.89
CA ALA A 76 -13.32 -8.16 15.15
C ALA A 76 -13.25 -8.58 16.62
N HIS A 77 -13.95 -7.88 17.50
CA HIS A 77 -14.21 -8.36 18.84
C HIS A 77 -14.81 -9.76 18.70
N GLY A 78 -13.99 -10.77 18.98
CA GLY A 78 -14.49 -12.06 19.43
C GLY A 78 -14.94 -11.91 20.87
#